data_AF-A0A9E4P9Q6-F1
#
_entry.id   AF-A0A9E4P9Q6-F1
#
_cell.length_a   1.000
_cell.length_b   1.000
_cell.length_c   1.000
_cell.angle_alpha   90.00
_cell.angle_beta   90.00
_cell.angle_gamma   90.00
#
_symmetry.space_group_name_H-M   'P 1'
#
loop_
_entity.id
_entity.type
_entity.pdbx_description
1 polymer ?
#
loop_
_entity_poly.entity_id
_entity_poly.type
_entity_poly.pdbx_seq_one_letter_code
_entity_poly.pdbx_strand_id
1 'polypeptide(L)'
;MDMREIQELIPNPAVEDMNPGDTVKVSAQIREGDRVRTQTFQGVVIKKGGGGPSVSFTVRRIAHGVGVERSWMIYSPLLQSVEIVRRGKVRRAKLFYLRGRSARDARIKEKDRPRPAPKPK
;
A
#
# COMPACT_ATOMS: atom_id res chain seq x y z
N MET A 1 -0.19 -0.48 -34.02
CA MET A 1 0.07 -1.33 -32.85
C MET A 1 -0.46 -0.59 -31.64
N ASP A 2 -1.53 -1.10 -31.05
CA ASP A 2 -2.17 -0.49 -29.88
C ASP A 2 -1.27 -0.75 -28.67
N MET A 3 -0.81 0.31 -27.99
CA MET A 3 0.23 0.26 -26.94
C MET A 3 -0.19 -0.54 -25.69
N ARG A 4 -1.43 -1.06 -25.67
CA ARG A 4 -2.07 -1.78 -24.57
C ARG A 4 -1.79 -3.28 -24.55
N GLU A 5 -1.32 -3.87 -25.65
CA GLU A 5 -1.05 -5.31 -25.77
C GLU A 5 0.37 -5.73 -25.33
N ILE A 6 1.29 -4.78 -25.15
CA ILE A 6 2.74 -5.08 -25.02
C ILE A 6 3.17 -5.43 -23.57
N GLN A 7 2.30 -5.25 -22.57
CA GLN A 7 2.64 -5.62 -21.19
C GLN A 7 1.53 -6.46 -20.56
N GLU A 8 1.73 -7.77 -20.51
CA GLU A 8 1.05 -8.61 -19.53
C GLU A 8 1.44 -8.08 -18.14
N LEU A 9 0.52 -7.36 -17.50
CA LEU A 9 0.62 -7.05 -16.09
C LEU A 9 0.51 -8.38 -15.35
N ILE A 10 1.64 -8.93 -14.92
CA ILE A 10 1.66 -10.09 -14.03
C ILE A 10 1.31 -9.59 -12.63
N PRO A 11 0.10 -9.86 -12.09
CA PRO A 11 -0.22 -9.49 -10.73
C PRO A 11 0.64 -10.30 -9.77
N ASN A 12 1.28 -9.65 -8.79
CA ASN A 12 1.95 -10.37 -7.71
C ASN A 12 0.87 -10.98 -6.79
N PRO A 13 0.75 -12.32 -6.69
CA PRO A 13 -0.26 -12.96 -5.86
C PRO A 13 -0.08 -12.68 -4.36
N ALA A 14 1.12 -12.27 -3.93
CA ALA A 14 1.42 -11.90 -2.55
C ALA A 14 1.00 -10.46 -2.18
N VAL A 15 0.31 -9.75 -3.08
CA VAL A 15 -0.26 -8.42 -2.81
C VAL A 15 -1.77 -8.54 -2.56
N GLU A 16 -2.18 -8.44 -1.29
CA GLU A 16 -3.60 -8.41 -0.94
C GLU A 16 -4.30 -7.14 -1.44
N ASP A 17 -5.61 -7.23 -1.74
CA ASP A 17 -6.40 -6.06 -2.13
C ASP A 17 -6.67 -5.13 -0.94
N MET A 18 -5.77 -4.15 -0.80
CA MET A 18 -5.83 -3.05 0.16
C MET A 18 -6.59 -1.84 -0.38
N ASN A 19 -7.14 -1.04 0.53
CA ASN A 19 -7.74 0.25 0.24
C ASN A 19 -7.09 1.38 1.06
N PRO A 20 -7.26 2.64 0.64
CA PRO A 20 -6.98 3.77 1.50
C PRO A 20 -7.68 3.60 2.86
N GLY A 21 -6.93 3.81 3.94
CA GLY A 21 -7.37 3.63 5.32
C GLY A 21 -6.91 2.32 5.96
N ASP A 22 -6.56 1.31 5.17
CA ASP A 22 -6.03 0.05 5.69
C ASP A 22 -4.60 0.25 6.23
N THR A 23 -4.28 -0.39 7.35
CA THR A 23 -2.92 -0.53 7.84
C THR A 23 -2.32 -1.77 7.20
N VAL A 24 -1.22 -1.58 6.49
CA VAL A 24 -0.52 -2.64 5.76
C VAL A 24 0.90 -2.78 6.26
N LYS A 25 1.42 -4.00 6.15
CA LYS A 25 2.83 -4.33 6.31
C LYS A 25 3.37 -4.67 4.92
N VAL A 26 4.25 -3.81 4.42
CA VAL A 26 4.87 -3.93 3.11
C VAL A 26 6.26 -4.51 3.27
N SER A 27 6.56 -5.60 2.57
CA SER A 27 7.91 -6.17 2.49
C SER A 27 8.46 -5.90 1.10
N ALA A 28 9.55 -5.13 1.02
CA ALA A 28 10.19 -4.80 -0.24
C ALA A 28 11.67 -5.18 -0.21
N GLN A 29 12.16 -5.69 -1.33
CA GLN A 29 13.58 -5.97 -1.52
C GLN A 29 14.32 -4.67 -1.81
N ILE A 30 15.43 -4.46 -1.09
CA ILE A 30 16.31 -3.31 -1.25
C ILE A 30 17.72 -3.84 -1.47
N ARG A 31 18.37 -3.33 -2.52
CA ARG A 31 19.76 -3.63 -2.83
C ARG A 31 20.63 -2.43 -2.45
N GLU A 32 21.60 -2.67 -1.57
CA GLU A 32 22.59 -1.69 -1.12
C GLU A 32 23.96 -2.23 -1.51
N GLY A 33 24.46 -1.79 -2.68
CA GLY A 33 25.64 -2.37 -3.32
C GLY A 33 25.43 -3.84 -3.68
N ASP A 34 26.21 -4.72 -3.07
CA ASP A 34 26.13 -6.17 -3.27
C ASP A 34 25.16 -6.87 -2.33
N ARG A 35 24.73 -6.20 -1.24
CA ARG A 35 23.86 -6.82 -0.26
C ARG A 35 22.40 -6.59 -0.60
N VAL A 36 21.64 -7.66 -0.64
CA VAL A 36 20.19 -7.64 -0.85
C VAL A 36 19.51 -7.94 0.49
N ARG A 37 18.62 -7.06 0.93
CA ARG A 37 17.83 -7.24 2.16
C ARG A 37 16.35 -7.00 1.90
N THR A 38 15.50 -7.71 2.64
CA THR A 38 14.08 -7.40 2.70
C THR A 38 13.84 -6.37 3.81
N GLN A 39 13.34 -5.20 3.45
CA GLN A 39 12.94 -4.18 4.40
C GLN A 39 11.42 -4.16 4.55
N THR A 40 10.97 -4.18 5.79
CA THR A 40 9.56 -4.07 6.14
C THR A 40 9.18 -2.62 6.44
N PHE A 41 8.03 -2.18 5.93
CA PHE A 41 7.43 -0.90 6.23
C PHE A 41 5.95 -1.09 6.58
N GLN A 42 5.60 -0.76 7.82
CA GLN A 42 4.22 -0.83 8.29
C GLN A 42 3.65 0.56 8.50
N GLY A 43 2.43 0.78 8.00
CA GLY A 43 1.72 2.05 8.15
C GLY A 43 0.36 2.04 7.48
N VAL A 44 -0.28 3.21 7.43
CA VAL A 44 -1.61 3.40 6.84
C VAL A 44 -1.49 3.72 5.36
N VAL A 45 -2.26 3.05 4.51
CA VAL A 45 -2.41 3.42 3.10
C VAL A 45 -3.18 4.72 3.02
N ILE A 46 -2.56 5.78 2.49
CA ILE A 46 -3.20 7.10 2.35
C ILE A 46 -3.69 7.38 0.94
N LYS A 47 -3.19 6.64 -0.05
CA LYS A 47 -3.52 6.77 -1.47
C LYS A 47 -3.28 5.42 -2.14
N LYS A 48 -4.20 5.02 -3.01
CA LYS A 48 -4.02 3.98 -4.02
C LYS A 48 -4.57 4.53 -5.32
N GLY A 49 -3.84 4.41 -6.42
CA GLY A 49 -4.26 4.91 -7.72
C GLY A 49 -3.15 4.93 -8.76
N GLY A 50 -3.50 5.40 -9.95
CA GLY A 50 -2.68 5.24 -11.16
C GLY A 50 -3.47 4.41 -12.18
N GLY A 51 -2.90 4.26 -13.38
CA GLY A 51 -3.50 3.51 -14.47
C GLY A 51 -2.52 2.51 -15.07
N GLY A 52 -3.03 1.35 -15.47
CA GLY A 52 -2.24 0.30 -16.10
C GLY A 52 -1.02 -0.13 -15.26
N PRO A 53 0.19 -0.22 -15.85
CA PRO A 53 1.40 -0.66 -15.13
C PRO A 53 1.82 0.27 -13.98
N SER A 54 1.41 1.55 -14.02
CA SER A 54 1.83 2.59 -13.08
C SER A 54 1.00 2.65 -11.79
N VAL A 55 0.07 1.70 -11.59
CA VAL A 55 -0.76 1.66 -10.38
C VAL A 55 0.14 1.53 -9.16
N SER A 56 -0.02 2.48 -8.23
CA SER A 56 0.80 2.60 -7.04
C SER A 56 -0.05 2.89 -5.82
N PHE A 57 0.55 2.70 -4.66
CA PHE A 57 -0.03 3.02 -3.37
C PHE A 57 1.01 3.67 -2.48
N THR A 58 0.56 4.54 -1.59
CA THR A 58 1.39 5.29 -0.65
C THR A 58 1.02 4.91 0.77
N VAL A 59 2.01 4.48 1.55
CA VAL A 59 1.86 4.15 2.97
C VAL A 59 2.54 5.23 3.81
N ARG A 60 1.84 5.68 4.85
CA ARG A 60 2.31 6.68 5.81
C ARG A 60 2.47 6.05 7.18
N ARG A 61 3.59 6.34 7.85
CA ARG A 61 3.78 6.07 9.28
C ARG A 61 4.48 7.24 9.95
N ILE A 62 4.37 7.33 11.28
CA ILE A 62 5.21 8.23 12.07
C ILE A 62 6.35 7.37 12.62
N ALA A 63 7.60 7.74 12.33
CA ALA A 63 8.78 7.09 12.85
C ALA A 63 9.62 8.14 13.59
N HIS A 64 9.91 7.90 14.87
CA HIS A 64 10.69 8.82 15.71
C HIS A 64 10.18 10.28 15.66
N GLY A 65 8.85 10.47 15.70
CA GLY A 65 8.22 11.79 15.64
C GLY A 65 8.11 12.41 14.24
N VAL A 66 8.75 11.82 13.23
CA VAL A 66 8.74 12.32 11.85
C VAL A 66 7.75 11.51 10.99
N GLY A 67 6.92 12.21 10.21
CA GLY A 67 6.01 11.58 9.26
C GLY A 67 6.76 11.07 8.03
N VAL A 68 6.83 9.76 7.86
CA VAL A 68 7.48 9.10 6.72
C VAL A 68 6.42 8.54 5.79
N GLU A 69 6.50 8.90 4.52
CA GLU A 69 5.67 8.37 3.44
C GLU A 69 6.53 7.64 2.43
N ARG A 70 6.07 6.47 1.99
CA ARG A 70 6.74 5.71 0.93
C ARG A 70 5.69 5.17 -0.04
N SER A 71 6.03 5.16 -1.32
CA SER A 71 5.15 4.69 -2.38
C SER A 71 5.77 3.50 -3.09
N TRP A 72 4.94 2.53 -3.44
CA TRP A 72 5.33 1.36 -4.21
C TRP A 72 4.37 1.18 -5.39
N MET A 73 4.89 0.64 -6.49
CA MET A 73 4.08 0.17 -7.61
C MET A 73 3.60 -1.25 -7.30
N ILE A 74 2.32 -1.53 -7.57
CA ILE A 74 1.69 -2.83 -7.28
C ILE A 74 2.38 -3.96 -8.06
N TYR A 75 2.79 -3.67 -9.29
CA TYR A 75 3.43 -4.63 -10.19
C TYR A 75 4.96 -4.61 -10.15
N SER A 76 5.55 -3.96 -9.14
CA SER A 76 7.02 -3.93 -9.03
C SER A 76 7.56 -5.30 -8.63
N PRO A 77 8.61 -5.83 -9.29
CA PRO A 77 9.26 -7.07 -8.88
C PRO A 77 9.99 -6.94 -7.53
N LEU A 78 10.27 -5.71 -7.10
CA LEU A 78 10.91 -5.43 -5.81
C LEU A 78 9.92 -5.52 -4.64
N LEU A 79 8.62 -5.51 -4.91
CA LEU A 79 7.58 -5.65 -3.90
C LEU A 79 7.35 -7.14 -3.64
N GLN A 80 7.80 -7.65 -2.49
CA GLN A 80 7.70 -9.07 -2.16
C GLN A 80 6.30 -9.43 -1.68
N SER A 81 5.78 -8.72 -0.69
CA SER A 81 4.44 -8.95 -0.15
C SER A 81 3.80 -7.68 0.41
N VAL A 82 2.47 -7.67 0.42
CA VAL A 82 1.66 -6.66 1.12
C VAL A 82 0.58 -7.36 1.92
N GLU A 83 0.76 -7.37 3.22
CA GLU A 83 -0.16 -7.98 4.19
C GLU A 83 -1.04 -6.91 4.83
N ILE A 84 -2.34 -7.18 4.97
CA ILE A 84 -3.26 -6.27 5.65
C ILE A 84 -3.29 -6.60 7.13
N VAL A 85 -2.70 -5.72 7.95
CA VAL A 85 -2.68 -5.87 9.41
C VAL A 85 -4.03 -5.48 10.02
N ARG A 86 -4.65 -4.41 9.49
CA ARG A 86 -5.91 -3.87 10.03
C ARG A 86 -6.67 -3.14 8.94
N ARG A 87 -7.98 -3.36 8.84
CA ARG A 87 -8.83 -2.63 7.89
C ARG A 87 -9.40 -1.36 8.51
N GLY A 88 -9.26 -0.24 7.82
CA GLY A 88 -9.69 1.07 8.31
C GLY A 88 -11.01 1.52 7.68
N LYS A 89 -11.91 2.07 8.50
CA LYS A 89 -13.13 2.73 8.03
C LYS A 89 -12.85 4.19 7.71
N VAL A 90 -12.78 4.50 6.42
CA VAL A 90 -12.63 5.87 5.90
C VAL A 90 -13.67 6.16 4.82
N ARG A 91 -13.91 7.45 4.57
CA ARG A 91 -14.86 7.91 3.54
C ARG A 91 -14.18 8.50 2.31
N ARG A 92 -12.92 8.94 2.43
CA ARG A 92 -12.18 9.60 1.34
C ARG A 92 -11.26 8.60 0.65
N ALA A 93 -11.14 8.69 -0.68
CA ALA A 93 -10.20 7.88 -1.46
C ALA A 93 -8.73 8.30 -1.28
N LYS A 94 -8.47 9.55 -0.89
CA LYS A 94 -7.13 10.07 -0.58
C LYS A 94 -7.15 10.71 0.81
N LEU A 95 -6.28 10.24 1.70
CA LEU A 95 -6.26 10.61 3.11
C LEU A 95 -5.16 11.64 3.43
N PHE A 96 -4.90 12.58 2.53
CA PHE A 96 -3.85 13.59 2.72
C PHE A 96 -4.06 14.47 3.96
N TYR A 97 -5.29 14.57 4.46
CA TYR A 97 -5.59 15.26 5.71
C TYR A 97 -4.85 14.65 6.92
N LEU A 98 -4.38 13.39 6.85
CA LEU A 98 -3.57 12.75 7.89
C LEU A 98 -2.14 13.31 7.97
N ARG A 99 -1.72 14.15 7.02
CA ARG A 99 -0.41 14.82 7.08
C ARG A 99 -0.35 15.90 8.16
N GLY A 100 -1.46 16.61 8.36
CA GLY A 100 -1.60 17.66 9.38
C GLY A 100 -2.20 17.18 10.70
N ARG A 101 -2.40 15.87 10.89
CA ARG A 101 -2.95 15.30 12.12
C ARG A 101 -1.92 14.44 12.82
N SER A 102 -1.93 14.47 14.15
CA SER A 102 -1.05 13.67 14.99
C SER A 102 -1.84 12.94 16.08
N ALA A 103 -1.20 11.92 16.68
CA ALA A 103 -1.72 11.17 17.82
C ALA A 103 -3.19 10.75 17.70
N ARG A 104 -4.06 11.27 18.56
CA ARG A 104 -5.48 10.89 18.66
C ARG A 104 -6.26 11.25 17.40
N ASP A 105 -5.96 12.37 16.76
CA ASP A 105 -6.72 12.89 15.62
C ASP A 105 -6.42 12.16 14.30
N ALA A 106 -5.26 11.49 14.25
CA ALA A 106 -4.85 10.65 13.13
C ALA A 106 -5.42 9.22 13.22
N ARG A 107 -6.08 8.85 14.33
CA ARG A 107 -6.56 7.48 14.55
C ARG A 107 -7.74 7.16 13.61
N ILE A 108 -7.58 6.07 12.85
CA ILE A 108 -8.62 5.54 11.97
C ILE A 108 -9.41 4.47 12.72
N LYS A 109 -10.75 4.58 12.66
CA LYS A 109 -11.67 3.58 13.21
C LYS A 109 -11.53 2.26 12.44
N GLU A 110 -11.66 1.15 13.16
CA GLU A 110 -11.64 -0.17 12.53
C GLU A 110 -12.88 -0.37 11.66
N LYS A 111 -12.76 -1.24 10.66
CA LYS A 111 -13.91 -1.73 9.92
C LYS A 111 -14.33 -3.08 10.51
N ASP A 112 -15.47 -3.12 11.19
CA ASP A 112 -15.97 -4.30 11.91
C ASP A 112 -16.42 -5.47 11.00
N ARG A 113 -16.32 -5.33 9.66
CA ARG A 113 -16.67 -6.40 8.72
C ARG A 113 -15.45 -6.86 7.93
N PRO A 114 -15.09 -8.16 7.99
CA PRO A 114 -14.16 -8.73 7.02
C PRO A 114 -14.73 -8.54 5.61
N ARG A 115 -13.88 -8.20 4.64
CA ARG A 115 -14.30 -8.12 3.25
C ARG A 115 -14.56 -9.55 2.78
N PRO A 116 -15.69 -9.85 2.10
CA PRO A 116 -15.83 -11.13 1.42
C PRO A 116 -14.68 -11.29 0.44
N ALA A 117 -14.11 -12.51 0.37
CA ALA A 117 -13.05 -12.83 -0.58
C ALA A 117 -13.46 -12.37 -2.00
N PRO A 118 -12.52 -11.83 -2.80
CA PRO A 118 -12.82 -11.53 -4.19
C PRO A 118 -13.33 -12.83 -4.84
N LYS A 119 -14.54 -12.78 -5.42
CA LYS A 119 -15.04 -13.92 -6.20
C LYS A 119 -14.03 -14.18 -7.33
N PRO A 120 -13.62 -15.43 -7.58
CA PRO A 120 -12.87 -15.74 -8.79
C PRO A 120 -13.69 -15.25 -9.98
N LYS A 121 -13.03 -14.52 -10.89
CA LYS A 121 -13.62 -14.15 -12.18
C LYS A 121 -13.66 -15.37 -13.08
#